data_AF-A0A498LIE8-F1
#
_entry.id   AF-A0A498LIE8-F1
#
_cell.length_a   1.000
_cell.length_b   1.000
_cell.length_c   1.000
_cell.angle_alpha   90.00
_cell.angle_beta   90.00
_cell.angle_gamma   90.00
#
_symmetry.space_group_name_H-M   'P 1'
#
loop_
_entity.id
_entity.type
_entity.pdbx_description
1 polymer ?
#
loop_
_entity_poly.entity_id
_entity_poly.type
_entity_poly.pdbx_seq_one_letter_code
_entity_poly.pdbx_strand_id
1 'polypeptide(L)'
;MSQCLSISLIKEKLKGDMSKLEKAIVAIVEVFEEYAGTDDQKKQLSNAELGQLIKAQITSPEFKDKMDSDNIKEVMEELDKNHDGEVNFREFSISHRIEQYNLPRRCLRQFFAVRKCFVFPRPASTQNMQRMEQLTEKELDSGFLGQADTFCSYVYDNSEPKTVTGGRTITGTALGNLAEVYVEAIRSGNVLCVENAVTCLAKIQNVRAVEEALQFYMTEMLSIAELPKRPEELSDIHKTAEKKAIEVFFSISFNDNGQIYQQELMRKIHDEYQQRCQQNQEASRMQCEDVLRDVFDKMEKSISDGSYLKPGGYQQYRDTLTQLTWDYRARTDSQIMKSQDKPALDKIFKDLDANKDGTVDFQEYITLVACITMFCNEFFQK
;
A
#
# COMPACT_ATOMS: atom_id res chain seq x y z
N MET A 1 -10.63 30.23 -7.68
CA MET A 1 -11.27 31.14 -8.64
C MET A 1 -11.80 32.35 -7.89
N SER A 2 -11.00 33.41 -7.77
CA SER A 2 -11.47 34.69 -7.22
C SER A 2 -12.19 35.41 -8.35
N GLN A 3 -13.50 35.57 -8.26
CA GLN A 3 -14.25 36.44 -9.16
C GLN A 3 -13.80 37.88 -8.89
N CYS A 4 -12.83 38.36 -9.65
CA CYS A 4 -12.63 39.79 -9.81
C CYS A 4 -13.95 40.33 -10.39
N LEU A 5 -14.62 41.22 -9.67
CA LEU A 5 -15.82 41.91 -10.18
C LEU A 5 -15.44 42.54 -11.52
N SER A 6 -16.09 42.14 -12.61
CA SER A 6 -15.81 42.76 -13.91
C SER A 6 -16.14 44.25 -13.83
N ILE A 7 -15.30 45.09 -14.41
CA ILE A 7 -15.46 46.56 -14.38
C ILE A 7 -16.76 47.00 -15.03
N SER A 8 -17.26 46.23 -15.99
CA SER A 8 -18.62 46.37 -16.51
C SER A 8 -19.66 46.36 -15.38
N LEU A 9 -19.52 45.49 -14.38
CA LEU A 9 -20.42 45.40 -13.23
C LEU A 9 -20.23 46.56 -12.24
N ILE A 10 -18.99 47.05 -12.08
CA ILE A 10 -18.67 48.20 -11.19
C ILE A 10 -19.20 49.49 -11.81
N LYS A 11 -18.96 49.73 -13.11
CA LYS A 11 -19.48 50.86 -13.89
C LYS A 11 -21.02 50.85 -13.94
N GLU A 12 -21.63 49.67 -14.03
CA GLU A 12 -23.08 49.53 -14.07
C GLU A 12 -23.74 49.74 -12.70
N LYS A 13 -23.11 49.29 -11.61
CA LYS A 13 -23.61 49.48 -10.23
C LYS A 13 -23.36 50.88 -9.65
N LEU A 14 -22.42 51.65 -10.19
CA LEU A 14 -22.04 52.98 -9.70
C LEU A 14 -22.56 54.15 -10.56
N LYS A 15 -23.71 53.99 -11.23
CA LYS A 15 -24.38 55.10 -11.94
C LYS A 15 -24.93 56.15 -10.95
N GLY A 16 -24.06 57.06 -10.51
CA GLY A 16 -24.33 58.19 -9.63
C GLY A 16 -23.12 59.12 -9.55
N ASP A 17 -23.20 60.21 -8.79
CA ASP A 17 -22.06 61.13 -8.60
C ASP A 17 -20.98 60.45 -7.74
N MET A 18 -20.01 59.83 -8.42
CA MET A 18 -18.95 59.05 -7.78
C MET A 18 -18.13 59.93 -6.84
N SER A 19 -17.85 59.39 -5.65
CA SER A 19 -16.89 59.97 -4.73
C SER A 19 -15.49 60.03 -5.37
N LYS A 20 -14.63 60.88 -4.81
CA LYS A 20 -13.24 61.00 -5.28
C LYS A 20 -12.48 59.67 -5.24
N LEU A 21 -12.79 58.81 -4.26
CA LEU A 21 -12.15 57.50 -4.10
C LEU A 21 -12.60 56.49 -5.17
N GLU A 22 -13.89 56.45 -5.48
CA GLU A 22 -14.42 55.58 -6.53
C GLU A 22 -13.88 55.96 -7.91
N LYS A 23 -13.76 57.27 -8.19
CA LYS A 23 -13.11 57.79 -9.40
C LYS A 23 -11.65 57.34 -9.50
N ALA A 24 -10.89 57.35 -8.40
CA ALA A 24 -9.50 56.89 -8.38
C ALA A 24 -9.37 55.37 -8.62
N ILE A 25 -10.25 54.57 -8.01
CA ILE A 25 -10.28 53.11 -8.21
C ILE A 25 -10.56 52.79 -9.68
N VAL A 26 -11.58 53.43 -10.27
CA VAL A 26 -11.91 53.24 -11.69
C VAL A 26 -10.73 53.63 -12.58
N ALA A 27 -10.08 54.77 -12.32
CA ALA A 27 -8.94 55.23 -13.11
C ALA A 27 -7.74 54.26 -13.07
N ILE A 28 -7.37 53.73 -11.89
CA ILE A 28 -6.26 52.76 -11.77
C ILE A 28 -6.55 51.50 -12.59
N VAL A 29 -7.80 51.04 -12.57
CA VAL A 29 -8.20 49.82 -13.27
C VAL A 29 -8.28 50.04 -14.78
N GLU A 30 -8.83 51.18 -15.23
CA GLU A 30 -8.89 51.54 -16.64
C GLU A 30 -7.50 51.65 -17.27
N VAL A 31 -6.56 52.28 -16.57
CA VAL A 31 -5.16 52.38 -17.03
C VAL A 31 -4.50 51.00 -17.16
N PHE A 32 -4.80 50.05 -16.27
CA PHE A 32 -4.26 48.70 -16.42
C PHE A 32 -4.89 47.98 -17.63
N GLU A 33 -6.21 47.96 -17.74
CA GLU A 33 -6.91 47.23 -18.82
C GLU A 33 -6.66 47.81 -20.21
N GLU A 34 -6.38 49.11 -20.32
CA GLU A 34 -6.09 49.75 -21.61
C GLU A 34 -4.82 49.20 -22.26
N TYR A 35 -3.83 48.80 -21.44
CA TYR A 35 -2.52 48.34 -21.91
C TYR A 35 -2.33 46.82 -21.75
N ALA A 36 -3.08 46.15 -20.87
CA ALA A 36 -2.96 44.72 -20.62
C ALA A 36 -3.66 43.88 -21.70
N GLY A 37 -2.89 43.09 -22.46
CA GLY A 37 -3.41 42.18 -23.48
C GLY A 37 -3.69 42.83 -24.84
N THR A 38 -2.89 43.83 -25.20
CA THR A 38 -2.73 44.29 -26.58
C THR A 38 -1.89 43.31 -27.43
N ASP A 39 -1.15 42.41 -26.78
CA ASP A 39 -0.57 41.19 -27.35
C ASP A 39 -1.48 39.94 -27.15
N ASP A 40 -0.99 38.74 -27.51
CA ASP A 40 -1.76 37.48 -27.45
C ASP A 40 -2.11 37.04 -26.01
N GLN A 41 -1.57 37.67 -24.96
CA GLN A 41 -1.81 37.33 -23.54
C GLN A 41 -2.89 38.21 -22.89
N LYS A 42 -4.15 37.78 -23.05
CA LYS A 42 -5.29 38.51 -22.49
C LYS A 42 -5.25 38.57 -20.96
N LYS A 43 -5.10 39.80 -20.41
CA LYS A 43 -5.27 40.25 -19.00
C LYS A 43 -3.99 40.42 -18.15
N GLN A 44 -2.81 40.39 -18.75
CA GLN A 44 -1.55 40.73 -18.08
C GLN A 44 -0.81 41.78 -18.90
N LEU A 45 0.15 42.47 -18.28
CA LEU A 45 1.05 43.40 -18.96
C LEU A 45 2.39 42.71 -19.22
N SER A 46 2.75 42.60 -20.50
CA SER A 46 4.11 42.17 -20.86
C SER A 46 5.09 43.32 -20.62
N ASN A 47 6.40 43.01 -20.60
CA ASN A 47 7.44 44.03 -20.40
C ASN A 47 7.31 45.18 -21.44
N ALA A 48 6.97 44.83 -22.68
CA ALA A 48 6.73 45.82 -23.74
C ALA A 48 5.50 46.71 -23.44
N GLU A 49 4.40 46.12 -22.98
CA GLU A 49 3.16 46.83 -22.65
C GLU A 49 3.31 47.72 -21.41
N LEU A 50 3.99 47.22 -20.37
CA LEU A 50 4.32 47.99 -19.18
C LEU A 50 5.20 49.20 -19.53
N GLY A 51 6.18 49.01 -20.40
CA GLY A 51 7.02 50.09 -20.91
C GLY A 51 6.23 51.14 -21.71
N GLN A 52 5.22 50.72 -22.48
CA GLN A 52 4.32 51.63 -23.18
C GLN A 52 3.43 52.42 -22.21
N LEU A 53 2.83 51.74 -21.22
CA LEU A 53 1.99 52.36 -20.19
C LEU A 53 2.76 53.46 -19.46
N ILE A 54 3.96 53.16 -18.96
CA ILE A 54 4.77 54.12 -18.19
C ILE A 54 5.10 55.35 -19.04
N LYS A 55 5.50 55.15 -20.31
CA LYS A 55 5.85 56.25 -21.22
C LYS A 55 4.65 57.09 -21.66
N ALA A 56 3.47 56.47 -21.79
CA ALA A 56 2.25 57.14 -22.25
C ALA A 56 1.55 57.90 -21.11
N GLN A 57 1.47 57.31 -19.92
CA GLN A 57 0.71 57.85 -18.79
C GLN A 57 1.52 58.80 -17.91
N ILE A 58 2.86 58.69 -17.87
CA ILE A 58 3.74 59.62 -17.14
C ILE A 58 4.25 60.70 -18.10
N THR A 59 3.44 61.75 -18.27
CA THR A 59 3.74 62.86 -19.19
C THR A 59 4.53 64.02 -18.57
N SER A 60 4.66 64.04 -17.24
CA SER A 60 5.39 65.11 -16.52
C SER A 60 6.87 65.11 -16.94
N PRO A 61 7.43 66.29 -17.30
CA PRO A 61 8.83 66.40 -17.68
C PRO A 61 9.80 65.94 -16.57
N GLU A 62 9.46 66.14 -15.30
CA GLU A 62 10.35 65.80 -14.17
C GLU A 62 10.53 64.29 -13.97
N PHE A 63 9.57 63.49 -14.41
CA PHE A 63 9.59 62.03 -14.26
C PHE A 63 9.90 61.31 -15.57
N LYS A 64 9.59 61.92 -16.73
CA LYS A 64 9.77 61.32 -18.05
C LYS A 64 11.23 60.99 -18.38
N ASP A 65 12.16 61.86 -17.99
CA ASP A 65 13.60 61.68 -18.24
C ASP A 65 14.23 60.56 -17.39
N LYS A 66 13.51 60.03 -16.39
CA LYS A 66 13.95 58.94 -15.52
C LYS A 66 13.37 57.57 -15.91
N MET A 67 12.59 57.50 -17.00
CA MET A 67 11.90 56.29 -17.45
C MET A 67 12.54 55.73 -18.71
N ASP A 68 13.84 55.41 -18.62
CA ASP A 68 14.57 54.71 -19.68
C ASP A 68 14.30 53.20 -19.66
N SER A 69 14.91 52.47 -20.60
CA SER A 69 14.69 51.03 -20.74
C SER A 69 15.21 50.22 -19.56
N ASP A 70 16.25 50.69 -18.86
CA ASP A 70 16.87 49.97 -17.75
C ASP A 70 16.02 50.13 -16.49
N ASN A 71 15.49 51.34 -16.23
CA ASN A 71 14.56 51.59 -15.14
C ASN A 71 13.23 50.86 -15.31
N ILE A 72 12.70 50.75 -16.54
CA ILE A 72 11.47 50.00 -16.80
C ILE A 72 11.68 48.50 -16.52
N LYS A 73 12.85 47.97 -16.87
CA LYS A 73 13.19 46.57 -16.59
C LYS A 73 13.30 46.31 -15.09
N GLU A 74 13.92 47.22 -14.35
CA GLU A 74 13.97 47.17 -12.87
C GLU A 74 12.55 47.17 -12.26
N VAL A 75 11.64 48.04 -12.76
CA VAL A 75 10.24 48.07 -12.33
C VAL A 75 9.51 46.75 -12.66
N MET A 76 9.78 46.15 -13.82
CA MET A 76 9.21 44.84 -14.18
C MET A 76 9.68 43.75 -13.20
N GLU A 77 10.97 43.68 -12.91
CA GLU A 77 11.53 42.74 -11.93
C GLU A 77 10.96 42.99 -10.51
N GLU A 78 10.63 44.24 -10.18
CA GLU A 78 9.99 44.60 -8.93
C GLU A 78 8.48 44.29 -8.88
N LEU A 79 7.78 44.18 -10.00
CA LEU A 79 6.34 43.91 -10.05
C LEU A 79 6.04 42.42 -10.29
N ASP A 80 6.79 41.74 -11.16
CA ASP A 80 6.61 40.31 -11.48
C ASP A 80 7.10 39.41 -10.32
N LYS A 81 6.18 38.96 -9.47
CA LYS A 81 6.49 38.19 -8.24
C LYS A 81 6.43 36.69 -8.40
N ASN A 82 5.69 36.20 -9.38
CA ASN A 82 5.66 34.79 -9.72
C ASN A 82 6.70 34.42 -10.78
N HIS A 83 7.43 35.42 -11.30
CA HIS A 83 8.49 35.26 -12.31
C HIS A 83 7.96 34.60 -13.59
N ASP A 84 6.73 34.94 -13.98
CA ASP A 84 6.12 34.45 -15.21
C ASP A 84 6.44 35.33 -16.43
N GLY A 85 7.13 36.46 -16.22
CA GLY A 85 7.51 37.41 -17.25
C GLY A 85 6.42 38.43 -17.57
N GLU A 86 5.34 38.45 -16.82
CA GLU A 86 4.14 39.24 -17.03
C GLU A 86 3.71 39.92 -15.70
N VAL A 87 2.97 41.03 -15.77
CA VAL A 87 2.44 41.71 -14.57
C VAL A 87 0.92 41.67 -14.59
N ASN A 88 0.33 40.94 -13.64
CA ASN A 88 -1.13 40.90 -13.49
C ASN A 88 -1.64 42.09 -12.65
N PHE A 89 -2.96 42.34 -12.68
CA PHE A 89 -3.54 43.50 -11.98
C PHE A 89 -3.21 43.53 -10.48
N ARG A 90 -3.05 42.36 -9.86
CA ARG A 90 -2.74 42.27 -8.44
C ARG A 90 -1.30 42.69 -8.14
N GLU A 91 -0.36 42.34 -9.01
CA GLU A 91 1.03 42.82 -8.94
C GLU A 91 1.12 44.31 -9.22
N PHE A 92 0.40 44.79 -10.24
CA PHE A 92 0.33 46.21 -10.59
C PHE A 92 -0.21 47.09 -9.46
N SER A 93 -1.20 46.60 -8.70
CA SER A 93 -1.92 47.39 -7.69
C SER A 93 -1.42 47.21 -6.26
N ILE A 94 -0.51 46.26 -6.00
CA ILE A 94 0.01 45.99 -4.65
C ILE A 94 1.49 46.34 -4.56
N SER A 95 1.82 47.33 -3.72
CA SER A 95 3.20 47.66 -3.41
C SER A 95 3.96 46.44 -2.87
N HIS A 96 5.21 46.27 -3.31
CA HIS A 96 6.13 45.23 -2.84
C HIS A 96 6.20 45.14 -1.30
N ARG A 97 6.20 46.27 -0.59
CA ARG A 97 6.21 46.31 0.87
C ARG A 97 4.93 45.72 1.49
N ILE A 98 3.79 45.95 0.86
CA ILE A 98 2.49 45.41 1.31
C ILE A 98 2.44 43.91 1.07
N GLU A 99 2.95 43.42 -0.07
CA GLU A 99 2.98 42.00 -0.36
C GLU A 99 3.96 41.23 0.53
N GLN A 100 5.19 41.76 0.76
CA GLN A 100 6.13 41.21 1.73
C GLN A 100 5.54 41.15 3.15
N TYR A 101 4.79 42.17 3.54
CA TYR A 101 4.08 42.19 4.82
C TYR A 101 2.95 41.14 4.85
N ASN A 102 2.15 41.00 3.78
CA ASN A 102 0.95 40.17 3.79
C ASN A 102 1.21 38.68 3.48
N LEU A 103 2.23 38.35 2.70
CA LEU A 103 2.53 36.99 2.25
C LEU A 103 2.72 36.03 3.45
N PRO A 104 3.60 36.29 4.45
CA PRO A 104 3.75 35.40 5.60
C PRO A 104 2.45 35.20 6.38
N ARG A 105 1.68 36.29 6.57
CA ARG A 105 0.39 36.26 7.28
C ARG A 105 -0.65 35.44 6.53
N ARG A 106 -0.64 35.50 5.20
CA ARG A 106 -1.55 34.74 4.36
C ARG A 106 -1.18 33.26 4.38
N CYS A 107 0.10 32.92 4.25
CA CYS A 107 0.60 31.56 4.37
C CYS A 107 0.23 30.93 5.73
N LEU A 108 0.48 31.64 6.84
CA LEU A 108 0.10 31.15 8.17
C LEU A 108 -1.41 30.88 8.30
N ARG A 109 -2.24 31.75 7.70
CA ARG A 109 -3.71 31.61 7.73
C ARG A 109 -4.22 30.48 6.85
N GLN A 110 -3.55 30.20 5.74
CA GLN A 110 -3.98 29.21 4.75
C GLN A 110 -3.43 27.81 5.03
N PHE A 111 -2.18 27.69 5.48
CA PHE A 111 -1.52 26.38 5.66
C PHE A 111 -1.83 25.71 6.99
N PHE A 112 -2.13 26.48 8.04
CA PHE A 112 -2.36 25.95 9.38
C PHE A 112 -3.80 26.18 9.80
N ALA A 113 -4.65 25.16 9.81
CA ALA A 113 -6.08 25.32 10.13
C ALA A 113 -6.30 25.87 11.55
N VAL A 114 -5.60 25.30 12.54
CA VAL A 114 -5.65 25.70 13.95
C VAL A 114 -4.39 26.49 14.30
N ARG A 115 -4.55 27.62 14.97
CA ARG A 115 -3.45 28.50 15.40
C ARG A 115 -3.70 28.94 16.83
N LYS A 116 -2.71 28.78 17.69
CA LYS A 116 -2.73 29.19 19.09
C LYS A 116 -1.47 30.01 19.39
N CYS A 117 -1.60 31.06 20.20
CA CYS A 117 -0.49 31.91 20.62
C CYS A 117 -0.38 31.86 22.15
N PHE A 118 0.84 31.64 22.65
CA PHE A 118 1.19 31.72 24.06
C PHE A 118 2.24 32.80 24.24
N VAL A 119 2.08 33.63 25.27
CA VAL A 119 3.04 34.69 25.61
C VAL A 119 3.74 34.29 26.90
N PHE A 120 5.06 34.30 26.90
CA PHE A 120 5.86 33.91 28.07
C PHE A 120 6.51 35.14 28.69
N PRO A 121 6.35 35.37 30.01
CA PRO A 121 7.13 36.35 30.71
C PRO A 121 8.59 35.90 30.78
N ARG A 122 9.49 36.82 31.13
CA ARG A 122 10.92 36.50 31.19
C ARG A 122 11.18 35.43 32.27
N PRO A 123 11.88 34.32 31.95
CA PRO A 123 12.03 33.20 32.89
C PRO A 123 12.82 33.52 34.15
N ALA A 124 13.81 34.42 34.07
CA ALA A 124 14.69 34.78 35.17
C ALA A 124 15.31 36.17 34.97
N SER A 125 16.04 36.66 35.98
CA SER A 125 16.83 37.90 35.90
C SER A 125 17.94 37.81 34.84
N THR A 126 18.42 38.96 34.35
CA THR A 126 19.49 39.00 33.33
C THR A 126 20.74 38.21 33.70
N GLN A 127 21.13 38.23 34.98
CA GLN A 127 22.30 37.48 35.48
C GLN A 127 22.04 35.97 35.43
N ASN A 128 20.86 35.53 35.87
CA ASN A 128 20.49 34.11 35.88
C ASN A 128 20.28 33.54 34.47
N MET A 129 19.81 34.34 33.52
CA MET A 129 19.63 33.92 32.11
C MET A 129 20.93 33.45 31.45
N GLN A 130 22.11 33.89 31.92
CA GLN A 130 23.41 33.42 31.41
C GLN A 130 23.73 31.98 31.79
N ARG A 131 23.11 31.46 32.86
CA ARG A 131 23.29 30.12 33.40
C ARG A 131 21.97 29.32 33.39
N MET A 132 21.11 29.59 32.40
CA MET A 132 19.72 29.08 32.36
C MET A 132 19.62 27.56 32.52
N GLU A 133 20.49 26.79 31.87
CA GLU A 133 20.50 25.32 31.94
C GLU A 133 20.86 24.77 33.34
N GLN A 134 21.43 25.60 34.22
CA GLN A 134 21.84 25.23 35.58
C GLN A 134 20.81 25.65 36.63
N LEU A 135 19.82 26.47 36.25
CA LEU A 135 18.81 26.96 37.19
C LEU A 135 17.83 25.86 37.55
N THR A 136 17.42 25.83 38.81
CA THR A 136 16.30 25.01 39.27
C THR A 136 14.98 25.75 39.06
N GLU A 137 13.85 25.03 39.02
CA GLU A 137 12.53 25.66 38.88
C GLU A 137 12.25 26.71 39.96
N LYS A 138 12.75 26.52 41.18
CA LYS A 138 12.59 27.49 42.29
C LYS A 138 13.27 28.84 42.04
N GLU A 139 14.25 28.87 41.14
CA GLU A 139 14.97 30.08 40.75
C GLU A 139 14.34 30.79 39.54
N LEU A 140 13.31 30.19 38.94
CA LEU A 140 12.54 30.76 37.84
C LEU A 140 11.38 31.62 38.35
N ASP A 141 11.00 32.59 37.53
CA ASP A 141 9.83 33.42 37.77
C ASP A 141 8.56 32.57 37.84
N SER A 142 7.75 32.77 38.89
CA SER A 142 6.54 31.97 39.11
C SER A 142 5.47 32.20 38.04
N GLY A 143 5.42 33.41 37.46
CA GLY A 143 4.55 33.72 36.32
C GLY A 143 4.98 32.97 35.05
N PHE A 144 6.28 32.85 34.82
CA PHE A 144 6.82 32.03 33.75
C PHE A 144 6.48 30.55 33.94
N LEU A 145 6.69 30.01 35.15
CA LEU A 145 6.38 28.61 35.45
C LEU A 145 4.89 28.30 35.24
N GLY A 146 3.99 29.14 35.76
CA GLY A 146 2.55 28.95 35.58
C GLY A 146 2.12 29.00 34.11
N GLN A 147 2.74 29.89 33.32
CA GLN A 147 2.50 29.98 31.89
C GLN A 147 3.06 28.79 31.11
N ALA A 148 4.23 28.28 31.50
CA ALA A 148 4.84 27.09 30.94
C ALA A 148 4.01 25.85 31.21
N ASP A 149 3.50 25.69 32.43
CA ASP A 149 2.61 24.59 32.80
C ASP A 149 1.29 24.63 31.99
N THR A 150 0.72 25.83 31.84
CA THR A 150 -0.46 26.05 30.98
C THR A 150 -0.20 25.67 29.52
N PHE A 151 0.98 26.04 28.99
CA PHE A 151 1.40 25.67 27.63
C PHE A 151 1.58 24.16 27.49
N CYS A 152 2.32 23.52 28.39
CA CYS A 152 2.58 22.09 28.37
C CYS A 152 1.27 21.29 28.45
N SER A 153 0.39 21.63 29.39
CA SER A 153 -0.93 21.02 29.52
C SER A 153 -1.74 21.14 28.22
N TYR A 154 -1.78 22.33 27.63
CA TYR A 154 -2.47 22.52 26.34
C TYR A 154 -1.89 21.63 25.23
N VAL A 155 -0.56 21.55 25.11
CA VAL A 155 0.10 20.70 24.10
C VAL A 155 -0.24 19.24 24.33
N TYR A 156 -0.17 18.73 25.56
CA TYR A 156 -0.50 17.34 25.86
C TYR A 156 -1.98 17.01 25.62
N ASP A 157 -2.88 17.93 25.95
CA ASP A 157 -4.33 17.70 25.84
C ASP A 157 -4.89 17.89 24.43
N ASN A 158 -4.21 18.66 23.57
CA ASN A 158 -4.74 19.07 22.25
C ASN A 158 -3.89 18.61 21.06
N SER A 159 -2.73 17.99 21.28
CA SER A 159 -1.89 17.51 20.17
C SER A 159 -2.41 16.16 19.67
N GLU A 160 -2.94 16.17 18.45
CA GLU A 160 -3.36 14.95 17.78
C GLU A 160 -2.17 14.13 17.28
N PRO A 161 -2.27 12.79 17.29
CA PRO A 161 -1.29 11.94 16.63
C PRO A 161 -1.10 12.33 15.17
N LYS A 162 0.15 12.28 14.69
CA LYS A 162 0.45 12.64 13.30
C LYS A 162 -0.25 11.65 12.35
N THR A 163 -1.02 12.17 11.39
CA THR A 163 -1.71 11.38 10.38
C THR A 163 -1.22 11.72 8.96
N VAL A 164 -1.48 10.81 8.02
CA VAL A 164 -1.41 11.06 6.56
C VAL A 164 -2.81 11.19 5.96
N THR A 165 -2.87 11.51 4.66
CA THR A 165 -4.08 11.47 3.85
C THR A 165 -4.84 10.13 4.07
N GLY A 166 -6.13 10.21 4.40
CA GLY A 166 -6.93 9.04 4.79
C GLY A 166 -7.02 8.80 6.30
N GLY A 167 -6.42 9.65 7.14
CA GLY A 167 -6.61 9.65 8.60
C GLY A 167 -5.82 8.57 9.35
N ARG A 168 -4.91 7.87 8.68
CA ARG A 168 -4.04 6.86 9.33
C ARG A 168 -2.96 7.52 10.15
N THR A 169 -2.85 7.12 11.41
CA THR A 169 -1.77 7.52 12.31
C THR A 169 -0.43 6.95 11.86
N ILE A 170 0.62 7.78 11.91
CA ILE A 170 1.98 7.42 11.54
C ILE A 170 2.66 6.74 12.74
N THR A 171 3.18 5.53 12.53
CA THR A 171 4.00 4.81 13.52
C THR A 171 5.45 5.29 13.50
N GLY A 172 6.25 4.94 14.52
CA GLY A 172 7.67 5.31 14.57
C GLY A 172 8.46 4.83 13.35
N THR A 173 8.22 3.60 12.89
CA THR A 173 8.85 3.06 11.66
C THR A 173 8.43 3.83 10.41
N ALA A 174 7.14 4.16 10.29
CA ALA A 174 6.66 4.95 9.15
C ALA A 174 7.24 6.38 9.14
N LEU A 175 7.41 6.97 10.33
CA LEU A 175 8.04 8.28 10.47
C LEU A 175 9.53 8.25 10.07
N GLY A 176 10.26 7.21 10.47
CA GLY A 176 11.66 7.01 10.07
C GLY A 176 11.83 6.91 8.56
N ASN A 177 11.01 6.06 7.92
CA ASN A 177 11.02 5.93 6.46
C ASN A 177 10.65 7.24 5.74
N LEU A 178 9.69 8.01 6.26
CA LEU A 178 9.35 9.33 5.71
C LEU A 178 10.53 10.30 5.83
N ALA A 179 11.25 10.28 6.96
CA ALA A 179 12.43 11.10 7.14
C ALA A 179 13.51 10.76 6.10
N GLU A 180 13.76 9.46 5.84
CA GLU A 180 14.69 9.02 4.79
C GLU A 180 14.27 9.52 3.40
N VAL A 181 13.00 9.33 3.03
CA VAL A 181 12.45 9.80 1.74
C VAL A 181 12.61 11.32 1.58
N TYR A 182 12.32 12.09 2.63
CA TYR A 182 12.46 13.54 2.58
C TYR A 182 13.92 13.99 2.50
N VAL A 183 14.82 13.39 3.28
CA VAL A 183 16.26 13.71 3.25
C VAL A 183 16.85 13.39 1.87
N GLU A 184 16.47 12.27 1.26
CA GLU A 184 16.95 11.89 -0.06
C GLU A 184 16.45 12.83 -1.17
N ALA A 185 15.19 13.28 -1.08
CA ALA A 185 14.64 14.27 -2.01
C ALA A 185 15.41 15.60 -1.92
N ILE A 186 15.69 16.08 -0.70
CA ILE A 186 16.48 17.30 -0.46
C ILE A 186 17.89 17.13 -1.03
N ARG A 187 18.56 16.01 -0.72
CA ARG A 187 19.92 15.71 -1.20
C ARG A 187 20.01 15.69 -2.73
N SER A 188 18.95 15.22 -3.40
CA SER A 188 18.86 15.11 -4.86
C SER A 188 18.46 16.42 -5.56
N GLY A 189 18.16 17.49 -4.81
CA GLY A 189 17.64 18.75 -5.38
C GLY A 189 16.21 18.64 -5.91
N ASN A 190 15.50 17.55 -5.59
CA ASN A 190 14.13 17.33 -6.01
C ASN A 190 13.15 18.09 -5.10
N VAL A 191 12.03 18.55 -5.66
CA VAL A 191 10.96 19.19 -4.89
C VAL A 191 10.29 18.16 -3.96
N LEU A 192 10.19 18.49 -2.68
CA LEU A 192 9.48 17.69 -1.67
C LEU A 192 7.98 17.68 -1.98
N CYS A 193 7.50 16.56 -2.51
CA CYS A 193 6.06 16.32 -2.70
C CYS A 193 5.56 15.35 -1.62
N VAL A 194 4.69 15.83 -0.73
CA VAL A 194 4.11 15.03 0.37
C VAL A 194 3.38 13.80 -0.17
N GLU A 195 2.67 13.94 -1.29
CA GLU A 195 1.93 12.84 -1.91
C GLU A 195 2.87 11.74 -2.44
N ASN A 196 3.98 12.13 -3.07
CA ASN A 196 5.00 11.19 -3.51
C ASN A 196 5.66 10.47 -2.32
N ALA A 197 5.92 11.19 -1.23
CA ALA A 197 6.52 10.60 -0.03
C ALA A 197 5.59 9.58 0.63
N VAL A 198 4.29 9.88 0.74
CA VAL A 198 3.29 8.94 1.28
C VAL A 198 3.13 7.73 0.38
N THR A 199 3.17 7.91 -0.95
CA THR A 199 3.07 6.80 -1.92
C THR A 199 4.31 5.89 -1.86
N CYS A 200 5.51 6.47 -1.79
CA CYS A 200 6.76 5.72 -1.60
C CYS A 200 6.75 4.96 -0.26
N LEU A 201 6.33 5.62 0.83
CA LEU A 201 6.20 4.99 2.13
C LEU A 201 5.25 3.78 2.08
N ALA A 202 4.06 3.96 1.49
CA ALA A 202 3.06 2.90 1.33
C ALA A 202 3.66 1.70 0.58
N LYS A 203 4.35 1.95 -0.54
CA LYS A 203 5.02 0.89 -1.30
C LYS A 203 6.06 0.14 -0.47
N ILE A 204 6.97 0.85 0.21
CA ILE A 204 8.03 0.23 1.03
C ILE A 204 7.42 -0.63 2.15
N GLN A 205 6.46 -0.08 2.89
CA GLN A 205 5.82 -0.78 4.02
C GLN A 205 5.00 -1.99 3.55
N ASN A 206 4.26 -1.87 2.44
CA ASN A 206 3.43 -2.97 1.97
C ASN A 206 4.24 -4.12 1.36
N VAL A 207 5.32 -3.84 0.63
CA VAL A 207 6.24 -4.90 0.15
C VAL A 207 6.80 -5.67 1.33
N ARG A 208 7.31 -4.95 2.34
CA ARG A 208 7.83 -5.56 3.57
C ARG A 208 6.76 -6.36 4.32
N ALA A 209 5.53 -5.84 4.38
CA ALA A 209 4.40 -6.54 5.01
C ALA A 209 4.09 -7.88 4.31
N VAL A 210 4.14 -7.93 2.97
CA VAL A 210 3.96 -9.17 2.21
C VAL A 210 5.08 -10.16 2.52
N GLU A 211 6.34 -9.72 2.51
CA GLU A 211 7.50 -10.57 2.77
C GLU A 211 7.47 -11.16 4.18
N GLU A 212 7.25 -10.33 5.21
CA GLU A 212 7.22 -10.80 6.60
C GLU A 212 6.02 -11.71 6.89
N ALA A 213 4.83 -11.37 6.35
CA ALA A 213 3.64 -12.21 6.52
C ALA A 213 3.79 -13.57 5.82
N LEU A 214 4.37 -13.61 4.61
CA LEU A 214 4.62 -14.85 3.91
C LEU A 214 5.66 -15.70 4.63
N GLN A 215 6.76 -15.09 5.10
CA GLN A 215 7.78 -15.80 5.86
C GLN A 215 7.21 -16.40 7.16
N PHE A 216 6.34 -15.65 7.85
CA PHE A 216 5.61 -16.15 9.01
C PHE A 216 4.74 -17.37 8.64
N TYR A 217 3.93 -17.25 7.58
CA TYR A 217 3.10 -18.35 7.08
C TYR A 217 3.92 -19.60 6.76
N MET A 218 5.01 -19.45 6.00
CA MET A 218 5.90 -20.55 5.63
C MET A 218 6.50 -21.21 6.87
N THR A 219 6.90 -20.42 7.88
CA THR A 219 7.48 -20.96 9.12
C THR A 219 6.46 -21.77 9.90
N GLU A 220 5.22 -21.27 10.06
CA GLU A 220 4.13 -22.03 10.69
C GLU A 220 3.83 -23.32 9.91
N MET A 221 3.79 -23.26 8.57
CA MET A 221 3.52 -24.43 7.72
C MET A 221 4.68 -25.44 7.69
N LEU A 222 5.93 -24.99 7.82
CA LEU A 222 7.12 -25.84 7.89
C LEU A 222 7.31 -26.47 9.28
N SER A 223 6.82 -25.81 10.34
CA SER A 223 6.80 -26.40 11.69
C SER A 223 6.00 -27.70 11.74
N ILE A 224 5.12 -27.92 10.76
CA ILE A 224 4.45 -29.18 10.45
C ILE A 224 5.47 -30.13 9.80
N ALA A 225 6.41 -30.67 10.57
CA ALA A 225 7.53 -31.45 10.03
C ALA A 225 7.11 -32.81 9.44
N GLU A 226 6.00 -33.40 9.89
CA GLU A 226 5.60 -34.76 9.49
C GLU A 226 4.46 -34.73 8.46
N LEU A 227 4.81 -35.08 7.23
CA LEU A 227 3.88 -35.55 6.20
C LEU A 227 3.99 -37.08 6.10
N PRO A 228 2.91 -37.76 5.68
CA PRO A 228 1.62 -37.21 5.26
C PRO A 228 0.62 -37.03 6.42
N LYS A 229 -0.35 -36.14 6.20
CA LYS A 229 -1.46 -35.78 7.11
C LYS A 229 -2.81 -35.91 6.41
N ARG A 230 -3.88 -36.03 7.21
CA ARG A 230 -5.25 -35.97 6.68
C ARG A 230 -5.53 -34.60 6.03
N PRO A 231 -6.21 -34.56 4.87
CA PRO A 231 -6.52 -33.30 4.20
C PRO A 231 -7.23 -32.27 5.08
N GLU A 232 -8.13 -32.72 5.96
CA GLU A 232 -8.86 -31.84 6.89
C GLU A 232 -7.91 -31.20 7.91
N GLU A 233 -7.01 -31.99 8.49
CA GLU A 233 -6.00 -31.51 9.45
C GLU A 233 -5.05 -30.50 8.79
N LEU A 234 -4.58 -30.80 7.57
CA LEU A 234 -3.73 -29.88 6.82
C LEU A 234 -4.46 -28.58 6.47
N SER A 235 -5.76 -28.64 6.14
CA SER A 235 -6.60 -27.48 5.87
C SER A 235 -6.82 -26.62 7.11
N ASP A 236 -7.08 -27.22 8.28
CA ASP A 236 -7.29 -26.48 9.52
C ASP A 236 -6.02 -25.78 10.01
N ILE A 237 -4.86 -26.40 9.81
CA ILE A 237 -3.57 -25.75 10.09
C ILE A 237 -3.34 -24.58 9.13
N HIS A 238 -3.57 -24.78 7.82
CA HIS A 238 -3.46 -23.71 6.82
C HIS A 238 -4.33 -22.50 7.18
N LYS A 239 -5.62 -22.70 7.52
CA LYS A 239 -6.51 -21.61 7.93
C LYS A 239 -5.97 -20.83 9.14
N THR A 240 -5.38 -21.55 10.09
CA THR A 240 -4.79 -20.94 11.30
C THR A 240 -3.55 -20.12 10.95
N ALA A 241 -2.65 -20.66 10.12
CA ALA A 241 -1.45 -19.97 9.68
C ALA A 241 -1.77 -18.76 8.80
N GLU A 242 -2.72 -18.89 7.86
CA GLU A 242 -3.22 -17.83 6.99
C GLU A 242 -3.77 -16.66 7.82
N LYS A 243 -4.64 -16.95 8.79
CA LYS A 243 -5.21 -15.92 9.66
C LYS A 243 -4.13 -15.12 10.39
N LYS A 244 -3.15 -15.80 10.99
CA LYS A 244 -2.03 -15.14 11.69
C LYS A 244 -1.15 -14.34 10.72
N ALA A 245 -0.88 -14.85 9.52
CA ALA A 245 -0.11 -14.13 8.51
C ALA A 245 -0.82 -12.84 8.06
N ILE A 246 -2.15 -12.88 7.90
CA ILE A 246 -2.96 -11.69 7.61
C ILE A 246 -2.89 -10.67 8.76
N GLU A 247 -2.91 -11.13 10.02
CA GLU A 247 -2.73 -10.25 11.19
C GLU A 247 -1.35 -9.58 11.19
N VAL A 248 -0.28 -10.32 10.85
CA VAL A 248 1.07 -9.76 10.68
C VAL A 248 1.08 -8.70 9.57
N PHE A 249 0.50 -9.01 8.42
CA PHE A 249 0.39 -8.06 7.30
C PHE A 249 -0.32 -6.77 7.70
N PHE A 250 -1.46 -6.85 8.42
CA PHE A 250 -2.18 -5.66 8.86
C PHE A 250 -1.45 -4.84 9.92
N SER A 251 -0.56 -5.45 10.70
CA SER A 251 0.25 -4.73 11.68
C SER A 251 1.36 -3.87 11.04
N ILE A 252 1.79 -4.21 9.82
CA ILE A 252 2.91 -3.55 9.10
C ILE A 252 2.40 -2.69 7.93
N SER A 253 1.43 -3.20 7.17
CA SER A 253 0.95 -2.58 5.93
C SER A 253 0.46 -1.15 6.12
N PHE A 254 0.77 -0.30 5.14
CA PHE A 254 0.45 1.11 5.14
C PHE A 254 -0.25 1.53 3.85
N ASN A 255 -1.50 1.99 3.95
CA ASN A 255 -2.23 2.65 2.86
C ASN A 255 -2.28 1.84 1.54
N ASP A 256 -2.58 0.54 1.63
CA ASP A 256 -2.75 -0.37 0.47
C ASP A 256 -4.04 -0.07 -0.31
N ASN A 257 -4.04 1.05 -1.03
CA ASN A 257 -5.16 1.47 -1.85
C ASN A 257 -5.43 0.44 -2.95
N GLY A 258 -6.65 -0.07 -3.00
CA GLY A 258 -7.04 -1.11 -3.97
C GLY A 258 -6.65 -2.53 -3.56
N GLN A 259 -6.11 -2.74 -2.35
CA GLN A 259 -5.75 -4.06 -1.80
C GLN A 259 -4.76 -4.85 -2.67
N ILE A 260 -3.85 -4.14 -3.36
CA ILE A 260 -2.95 -4.73 -4.34
C ILE A 260 -1.98 -5.68 -3.64
N TYR A 261 -1.39 -5.24 -2.53
CA TYR A 261 -0.40 -6.04 -1.79
C TYR A 261 -1.07 -7.13 -0.94
N GLN A 262 -2.26 -6.85 -0.40
CA GLN A 262 -3.05 -7.89 0.26
C GLN A 262 -3.40 -9.03 -0.71
N GLN A 263 -3.86 -8.72 -1.92
CA GLN A 263 -4.12 -9.73 -2.95
C GLN A 263 -2.85 -10.49 -3.36
N GLU A 264 -1.72 -9.78 -3.46
CA GLU A 264 -0.42 -10.41 -3.71
C GLU A 264 -0.05 -11.43 -2.62
N LEU A 265 -0.23 -11.07 -1.34
CA LEU A 265 0.00 -11.98 -0.21
C LEU A 265 -0.91 -13.21 -0.29
N MET A 266 -2.22 -13.02 -0.50
CA MET A 266 -3.18 -14.13 -0.59
C MET A 266 -2.82 -15.07 -1.74
N ARG A 267 -2.38 -14.55 -2.89
CA ARG A 267 -1.91 -15.36 -4.02
C ARG A 267 -0.68 -16.18 -3.65
N LYS A 268 0.33 -15.59 -3.00
CA LYS A 268 1.54 -16.31 -2.58
C LYS A 268 1.24 -17.38 -1.54
N ILE A 269 0.38 -17.08 -0.55
CA ILE A 269 -0.08 -18.07 0.44
C ILE A 269 -0.80 -19.25 -0.23
N HIS A 270 -1.66 -18.95 -1.22
CA HIS A 270 -2.35 -19.99 -1.98
C HIS A 270 -1.38 -20.90 -2.73
N ASP A 271 -0.39 -20.32 -3.43
CA ASP A 271 0.62 -21.09 -4.16
C ASP A 271 1.42 -22.02 -3.22
N GLU A 272 1.87 -21.51 -2.08
CA GLU A 272 2.58 -22.29 -1.05
C GLU A 272 1.70 -23.41 -0.46
N TYR A 273 0.41 -23.13 -0.23
CA TYR A 273 -0.53 -24.15 0.25
C TYR A 273 -0.74 -25.26 -0.78
N GLN A 274 -0.91 -24.92 -2.06
CA GLN A 274 -1.05 -25.91 -3.13
C GLN A 274 0.18 -26.80 -3.22
N GLN A 275 1.38 -26.21 -3.15
CA GLN A 275 2.63 -26.99 -3.13
C GLN A 275 2.68 -27.94 -1.94
N ARG A 276 2.27 -27.49 -0.75
CA ARG A 276 2.24 -28.34 0.44
C ARG A 276 1.22 -29.48 0.32
N CYS A 277 0.06 -29.23 -0.29
CA CYS A 277 -0.93 -30.27 -0.58
C CYS A 277 -0.38 -31.34 -1.54
N GLN A 278 0.36 -30.93 -2.58
CA GLN A 278 1.00 -31.87 -3.50
C GLN A 278 2.05 -32.73 -2.80
N GLN A 279 2.91 -32.12 -1.97
CA GLN A 279 3.88 -32.85 -1.15
C GLN A 279 3.21 -33.84 -0.20
N ASN A 280 2.07 -33.45 0.38
CA ASN A 280 1.28 -34.32 1.26
C ASN A 280 0.71 -35.54 0.51
N GLN A 281 0.18 -35.31 -0.70
CA GLN A 281 -0.35 -36.38 -1.53
C GLN A 281 0.75 -37.35 -1.96
N GLU A 282 1.91 -36.83 -2.35
CA GLU A 282 3.06 -37.64 -2.75
C GLU A 282 3.61 -38.48 -1.59
N ALA A 283 3.77 -37.87 -0.40
CA ALA A 283 4.18 -38.58 0.81
C ALA A 283 3.17 -39.68 1.19
N SER A 284 1.87 -39.40 1.05
CA SER A 284 0.81 -40.39 1.29
C SER A 284 0.88 -41.54 0.30
N ARG A 285 1.08 -41.26 -0.99
CA ARG A 285 1.25 -42.28 -2.02
C ARG A 285 2.43 -43.18 -1.72
N MET A 286 3.62 -42.61 -1.49
CA MET A 286 4.84 -43.38 -1.22
C MET A 286 4.68 -44.29 0.00
N GLN A 287 4.14 -43.75 1.10
CA GLN A 287 3.89 -44.54 2.31
C GLN A 287 2.91 -45.70 2.05
N CYS A 288 1.88 -45.48 1.25
CA CYS A 288 0.88 -46.50 0.95
C CYS A 288 1.40 -47.57 -0.01
N GLU A 289 2.25 -47.20 -0.97
CA GLU A 289 2.97 -48.16 -1.82
C GLU A 289 3.92 -49.04 -0.99
N ASP A 290 4.62 -48.46 -0.03
CA ASP A 290 5.50 -49.21 0.88
C ASP A 290 4.73 -50.20 1.76
N VAL A 291 3.62 -49.75 2.37
CA VAL A 291 2.76 -50.63 3.17
C VAL A 291 2.11 -51.72 2.31
N LEU A 292 1.67 -51.39 1.09
CA LEU A 292 1.08 -52.37 0.18
C LEU A 292 2.09 -53.47 -0.19
N ARG A 293 3.34 -53.09 -0.51
CA ARG A 293 4.42 -54.04 -0.76
C ARG A 293 4.68 -54.94 0.46
N ASP A 294 4.81 -54.37 1.65
CA ASP A 294 5.08 -55.13 2.88
C ASP A 294 3.95 -56.11 3.23
N VAL A 295 2.70 -55.65 3.19
CA VAL A 295 1.54 -56.46 3.58
C VAL A 295 1.28 -57.60 2.59
N PHE A 296 1.43 -57.36 1.28
CA PHE A 296 1.06 -58.34 0.26
C PHE A 296 2.21 -59.23 -0.24
N ASP A 297 3.47 -58.95 0.11
CA ASP A 297 4.65 -59.74 -0.29
C ASP A 297 4.48 -61.25 0.00
N LYS A 298 3.95 -61.60 1.18
CA LYS A 298 3.70 -63.00 1.56
C LYS A 298 2.68 -63.69 0.65
N MET A 299 1.63 -62.96 0.27
CA MET A 299 0.57 -63.48 -0.59
C MET A 299 1.07 -63.64 -2.02
N GLU A 300 1.85 -62.68 -2.53
CA GLU A 300 2.47 -62.74 -3.86
C GLU A 300 3.42 -63.94 -3.98
N LYS A 301 4.23 -64.22 -2.95
CA LYS A 301 5.06 -65.42 -2.86
C LYS A 301 4.22 -66.71 -2.87
N SER A 302 3.14 -66.74 -2.08
CA SER A 302 2.23 -67.91 -1.98
C SER A 302 1.41 -68.16 -3.26
N ILE A 303 1.22 -67.14 -4.10
CA ILE A 303 0.65 -67.30 -5.44
C ILE A 303 1.71 -67.86 -6.40
N SER A 304 2.91 -67.28 -6.36
CA SER A 304 4.02 -67.63 -7.26
C SER A 304 4.52 -69.05 -7.09
N ASP A 305 4.51 -69.58 -5.87
CA ASP A 305 4.91 -70.97 -5.57
C ASP A 305 3.77 -72.00 -5.73
N GLY A 306 2.56 -71.54 -6.11
CA GLY A 306 1.40 -72.41 -6.32
C GLY A 306 0.74 -72.92 -5.03
N SER A 307 1.02 -72.34 -3.85
CA SER A 307 0.48 -72.80 -2.55
C SER A 307 -1.05 -72.88 -2.47
N TYR A 308 -1.76 -72.11 -3.31
CA TYR A 308 -3.22 -72.10 -3.41
C TYR A 308 -3.79 -73.07 -4.46
N LEU A 309 -2.97 -73.74 -5.28
CA LEU A 309 -3.39 -74.64 -6.36
C LEU A 309 -3.67 -76.07 -5.84
N LYS A 310 -4.45 -76.17 -4.77
CA LYS A 310 -4.84 -77.43 -4.11
C LYS A 310 -6.33 -77.42 -3.77
N PRO A 311 -6.98 -78.59 -3.55
CA PRO A 311 -8.36 -78.64 -3.09
C PRO A 311 -8.56 -77.79 -1.82
N GLY A 312 -9.50 -76.84 -1.86
CA GLY A 312 -9.74 -75.87 -0.78
C GLY A 312 -8.84 -74.62 -0.78
N GLY A 313 -7.87 -74.51 -1.68
CA GLY A 313 -6.94 -73.39 -1.74
C GLY A 313 -7.57 -72.04 -2.08
N TYR A 314 -8.68 -72.02 -2.83
CA TYR A 314 -9.45 -70.80 -3.09
C TYR A 314 -10.01 -70.16 -1.81
N GLN A 315 -10.52 -70.98 -0.87
CA GLN A 315 -11.00 -70.47 0.41
C GLN A 315 -9.84 -69.88 1.23
N GLN A 316 -8.70 -70.57 1.25
CA GLN A 316 -7.48 -70.09 1.93
C GLN A 316 -6.98 -68.76 1.34
N TYR A 317 -7.03 -68.62 0.01
CA TYR A 317 -6.71 -67.38 -0.69
C TYR A 317 -7.65 -66.24 -0.27
N ARG A 318 -8.98 -66.48 -0.26
CA ARG A 318 -9.97 -65.47 0.15
C ARG A 318 -9.82 -65.03 1.60
N ASP A 319 -9.57 -65.96 2.51
CA ASP A 319 -9.40 -65.66 3.93
C ASP A 319 -8.12 -64.84 4.15
N THR A 320 -7.02 -65.24 3.48
CA THR A 320 -5.74 -64.50 3.51
C THR A 320 -5.90 -63.09 2.93
N LEU A 321 -6.54 -62.96 1.77
CA LEU A 321 -6.80 -61.67 1.12
C LEU A 321 -7.63 -60.75 2.03
N THR A 322 -8.64 -61.29 2.71
CA THR A 322 -9.48 -60.53 3.64
C THR A 322 -8.67 -60.02 4.83
N GLN A 323 -7.82 -60.87 5.40
CA GLN A 323 -6.92 -60.51 6.50
C GLN A 323 -5.92 -59.42 6.07
N LEU A 324 -5.23 -59.61 4.95
CA LEU A 324 -4.25 -58.64 4.45
C LEU A 324 -4.90 -57.31 4.06
N THR A 325 -6.11 -57.33 3.51
CA THR A 325 -6.88 -56.11 3.25
C THR A 325 -7.20 -55.36 4.55
N TRP A 326 -7.51 -56.07 5.63
CA TRP A 326 -7.70 -55.47 6.95
C TRP A 326 -6.38 -54.90 7.51
N ASP A 327 -5.28 -55.65 7.42
CA ASP A 327 -3.95 -55.21 7.89
C ASP A 327 -3.47 -53.97 7.13
N TYR A 328 -3.66 -53.93 5.81
CA TYR A 328 -3.36 -52.76 4.97
C TYR A 328 -4.17 -51.55 5.45
N ARG A 329 -5.50 -51.70 5.55
CA ARG A 329 -6.38 -50.62 6.00
C ARG A 329 -6.01 -50.15 7.39
N ALA A 330 -5.75 -51.03 8.35
CA ALA A 330 -5.37 -50.65 9.70
C ALA A 330 -4.06 -49.85 9.76
N ARG A 331 -3.10 -50.13 8.86
CA ARG A 331 -1.83 -49.42 8.77
C ARG A 331 -1.92 -48.12 7.98
N THR A 332 -2.89 -47.99 7.08
CA THR A 332 -3.11 -46.78 6.28
C THR A 332 -4.29 -45.93 6.74
N ASP A 333 -5.12 -46.36 7.72
CA ASP A 333 -6.39 -45.72 8.11
C ASP A 333 -6.24 -44.28 8.64
N SER A 334 -5.02 -43.88 9.00
CA SER A 334 -4.70 -42.50 9.37
C SER A 334 -4.56 -41.58 8.15
N GLN A 335 -4.59 -42.12 6.93
CA GLN A 335 -4.13 -41.44 5.73
C GLN A 335 -4.93 -41.89 4.50
N ILE A 336 -4.90 -41.06 3.47
CA ILE A 336 -5.62 -41.21 2.20
C ILE A 336 -7.07 -40.74 2.24
N MET A 337 -7.27 -39.67 1.48
CA MET A 337 -8.42 -39.39 0.63
C MET A 337 -9.57 -40.38 0.79
N LYS A 338 -10.73 -39.89 1.24
CA LYS A 338 -12.01 -40.42 0.76
C LYS A 338 -12.16 -40.14 -0.75
N SER A 339 -11.16 -40.48 -1.57
CA SER A 339 -11.36 -40.56 -2.99
C SER A 339 -12.08 -41.87 -3.23
N GLN A 340 -13.41 -41.77 -3.25
CA GLN A 340 -14.08 -42.31 -4.43
C GLN A 340 -13.43 -41.59 -5.63
N ASP A 341 -12.25 -42.03 -6.06
CA ASP A 341 -11.67 -41.62 -7.32
C ASP A 341 -12.48 -42.34 -8.39
N LYS A 342 -13.75 -41.94 -8.49
CA LYS A 342 -14.71 -42.42 -9.48
C LYS A 342 -14.07 -42.37 -10.85
N PRO A 343 -13.32 -41.34 -11.28
CA PRO A 343 -12.63 -41.37 -12.56
C PRO A 343 -11.66 -42.55 -12.73
N ALA A 344 -10.84 -42.87 -11.72
CA ALA A 344 -9.90 -43.99 -11.79
C ALA A 344 -10.62 -45.35 -11.69
N LEU A 345 -11.60 -45.47 -10.79
CA LEU A 345 -12.41 -46.68 -10.60
C LEU A 345 -13.34 -46.94 -11.79
N ASP A 346 -13.97 -45.91 -12.34
CA ASP A 346 -14.83 -45.95 -13.52
C ASP A 346 -13.99 -46.27 -14.77
N LYS A 347 -12.74 -45.80 -14.84
CA LYS A 347 -11.82 -46.20 -15.90
C LYS A 347 -11.48 -47.69 -15.80
N ILE A 348 -11.11 -48.17 -14.61
CA ILE A 348 -10.85 -49.60 -14.38
C ILE A 348 -12.11 -50.42 -14.68
N PHE A 349 -13.28 -49.98 -14.23
CA PHE A 349 -14.56 -50.66 -14.47
C PHE A 349 -14.91 -50.71 -15.96
N LYS A 350 -14.70 -49.61 -16.69
CA LYS A 350 -14.98 -49.50 -18.13
C LYS A 350 -13.99 -50.28 -19.00
N ASP A 351 -12.76 -50.44 -18.53
CA ASP A 351 -11.75 -51.29 -19.17
C ASP A 351 -12.03 -52.78 -18.94
N LEU A 352 -12.87 -53.11 -17.93
CA LEU A 352 -13.23 -54.48 -17.56
C LEU A 352 -14.59 -54.95 -18.09
N ASP A 353 -15.57 -54.05 -18.17
CA ASP A 353 -16.91 -54.30 -18.71
C ASP A 353 -16.86 -54.33 -20.25
N ALA A 354 -16.22 -55.39 -20.77
CA ALA A 354 -15.96 -55.58 -22.19
C ALA A 354 -17.27 -55.82 -22.97
N ASN A 355 -18.25 -56.44 -22.32
CA ASN A 355 -19.56 -56.71 -22.91
C ASN A 355 -20.53 -55.50 -22.78
N LYS A 356 -20.17 -54.49 -21.97
CA LYS A 356 -20.91 -53.23 -21.72
C LYS A 356 -22.29 -53.44 -21.11
N ASP A 357 -22.47 -54.51 -20.34
CA ASP A 357 -23.72 -54.79 -19.65
C ASP A 357 -23.86 -54.01 -18.33
N GLY A 358 -22.83 -53.26 -17.93
CA GLY A 358 -22.80 -52.44 -16.73
C GLY A 358 -22.48 -53.22 -15.46
N THR A 359 -22.11 -54.49 -15.59
CA THR A 359 -21.64 -55.37 -14.52
C THR A 359 -20.29 -55.98 -14.91
N VAL A 360 -19.56 -56.55 -13.94
CA VAL A 360 -18.32 -57.28 -14.21
C VAL A 360 -18.59 -58.74 -13.93
N ASP A 361 -18.69 -59.55 -14.97
CA ASP A 361 -18.94 -60.98 -14.83
C ASP A 361 -17.67 -61.75 -14.43
N PHE A 362 -17.82 -63.06 -14.17
CA PHE A 362 -16.69 -63.88 -13.72
C PHE A 362 -15.56 -63.96 -14.77
N GLN A 363 -15.89 -63.88 -16.06
CA GLN A 363 -14.91 -63.95 -17.14
C GLN A 363 -14.14 -62.63 -17.29
N GLU A 364 -14.82 -61.50 -17.13
CA GLU A 364 -14.22 -60.15 -17.09
C GLU A 364 -13.34 -59.97 -15.84
N TYR A 365 -13.78 -60.50 -14.70
CA TYR A 365 -12.97 -60.57 -13.48
C TYR A 365 -11.71 -61.45 -13.66
N ILE A 366 -11.83 -62.62 -14.29
CA ILE A 366 -10.66 -63.48 -14.58
C ILE A 366 -9.72 -62.80 -15.58
N THR A 367 -10.25 -61.99 -16.50
CA THR A 367 -9.45 -61.19 -17.44
C THR A 367 -8.69 -60.08 -16.72
N LEU A 368 -9.29 -59.39 -15.75
CA LEU A 368 -8.58 -58.47 -14.84
C LEU A 368 -7.40 -59.16 -14.16
N VAL A 369 -7.69 -60.31 -13.55
CA VAL A 369 -6.71 -61.08 -12.78
C VAL A 369 -5.60 -61.60 -13.70
N ALA A 370 -5.94 -62.06 -14.91
CA ALA A 370 -4.97 -62.51 -15.91
C ALA A 370 -4.13 -61.36 -16.45
N CYS A 371 -4.72 -60.19 -16.72
CA CYS A 371 -4.00 -59.00 -17.17
C CYS A 371 -3.06 -58.48 -16.08
N ILE A 372 -3.48 -58.42 -14.81
CA ILE A 372 -2.60 -58.09 -13.68
C ILE A 372 -1.49 -59.13 -13.55
N THR A 373 -1.81 -60.42 -13.68
CA THR A 373 -0.82 -61.51 -13.62
C THR A 373 0.19 -61.42 -14.76
N MET A 374 -0.25 -61.07 -15.98
CA MET A 374 0.62 -60.85 -17.15
C MET A 374 1.46 -59.59 -17.00
N PHE A 375 0.90 -58.49 -16.48
CA PHE A 375 1.63 -57.25 -16.21
C PHE A 375 2.71 -57.47 -15.14
N CYS A 376 2.37 -58.19 -14.06
CA CYS A 376 3.33 -58.62 -13.05
C CYS A 376 4.42 -59.51 -13.70
N ASN A 377 4.04 -60.49 -14.53
CA ASN A 377 5.00 -61.38 -15.20
C ASN A 377 5.93 -60.65 -16.21
N GLU A 378 5.44 -59.65 -16.95
CA GLU A 378 6.27 -58.82 -17.84
C GLU A 378 7.17 -57.84 -17.07
N PHE A 379 6.73 -57.36 -15.90
CA PHE A 379 7.56 -56.52 -15.02
C PHE A 379 8.71 -57.31 -14.36
N PHE A 380 8.57 -58.63 -14.22
CA PHE A 380 9.60 -59.54 -13.67
C PHE A 380 10.48 -60.24 -14.73
N GLN A 381 10.29 -59.98 -16.04
CA GLN A 381 11.15 -60.49 -17.11
C GLN A 381 12.14 -59.46 -17.68
N LYS A 382 12.47 -58.40 -16.92
CA LYS A 382 13.68 -57.60 -17.14
C LYS A 382 14.52 -57.46 -15.89
#